data_AF-C3XJ62-F1
#
_entry.id   AF-C3XJ62-F1
#
_cell.length_a   1.000
_cell.length_b   1.000
_cell.length_c   1.000
_cell.angle_alpha   90.00
_cell.angle_beta   90.00
_cell.angle_gamma   90.00
#
_symmetry.space_group_name_H-M   'P 1'
#
loop_
_entity.id
_entity.type
_entity.pdbx_description
1 polymer ?
#
loop_
_entity_poly.entity_id
_entity_poly.type
_entity_poly.pdbx_seq_one_letter_code
_entity_poly.pdbx_strand_id
1 'polypeptide(L)'
;MSVFDKDKKSVFKDISANKSFVENAESSTIPPKKSRGRNKITNRRDKTYTFYCTQDELNELERLASERHLTMAEYFRIKLFN
;
A
#
# COMPACT_ATOMS: atom_id res chain seq x y z
N MET A 1 -49.30 -10.54 -32.60
CA MET A 1 -50.16 -9.67 -31.76
C MET A 1 -49.62 -9.73 -30.33
N SER A 2 -49.41 -8.55 -29.76
CA SER A 2 -48.77 -8.22 -28.47
C SER A 2 -49.36 -8.88 -27.23
N VAL A 3 -48.54 -9.23 -26.23
CA VAL A 3 -48.92 -9.15 -24.79
C VAL A 3 -47.67 -8.98 -23.88
N PHE A 4 -47.46 -7.74 -23.38
CA PHE A 4 -46.89 -7.29 -22.07
C PHE A 4 -45.56 -7.89 -21.56
N ASP A 5 -44.45 -7.16 -21.36
CA ASP A 5 -44.16 -5.87 -20.70
C ASP A 5 -44.36 -5.86 -19.17
N LYS A 6 -43.25 -5.58 -18.47
CA LYS A 6 -43.09 -5.06 -17.09
C LYS A 6 -43.83 -5.77 -15.95
N ASP A 7 -43.08 -6.53 -15.16
CA ASP A 7 -43.15 -6.43 -13.68
C ASP A 7 -41.98 -7.17 -13.01
N LYS A 8 -40.86 -6.46 -12.83
CA LYS A 8 -39.91 -6.75 -11.74
C LYS A 8 -39.91 -5.56 -10.80
N LYS A 9 -41.03 -5.35 -10.09
CA LYS A 9 -41.09 -4.42 -8.97
C LYS A 9 -40.23 -5.01 -7.85
N SER A 10 -39.00 -4.50 -7.76
CA SER A 10 -38.09 -4.72 -6.65
C SER A 10 -38.81 -4.35 -5.35
N VAL A 11 -38.93 -5.34 -4.47
CA VAL A 11 -39.39 -5.24 -3.09
C VAL A 11 -38.37 -4.41 -2.30
N PHE A 12 -38.39 -3.10 -2.49
CA PHE A 12 -37.78 -2.19 -1.51
C PHE A 12 -38.77 -2.08 -0.36
N LYS A 13 -38.50 -2.82 0.72
CA LYS A 13 -39.13 -2.54 2.01
C LYS A 13 -38.63 -1.16 2.44
N ASP A 14 -39.55 -0.19 2.49
CA ASP A 14 -39.33 1.10 3.13
C ASP A 14 -38.84 0.86 4.56
N ILE A 15 -37.57 1.15 4.81
CA ILE A 15 -37.02 1.18 6.17
C ILE A 15 -37.40 2.55 6.72
N SER A 16 -38.55 2.64 7.38
CA SER A 16 -38.86 3.80 8.22
C SER A 16 -37.85 3.83 9.37
N ALA A 17 -36.93 4.79 9.34
CA ALA A 17 -35.95 4.98 10.40
C ALA A 17 -36.67 5.30 11.72
N ASN A 18 -36.52 4.44 12.73
CA ASN A 18 -36.91 4.75 14.11
C ASN A 18 -36.03 5.91 14.61
N LYS A 19 -36.61 7.10 14.74
CA LYS A 19 -35.96 8.32 15.25
C LYS A 19 -35.55 8.24 16.72
N SER A 20 -35.91 7.17 17.45
CA SER A 20 -35.58 6.99 18.87
C SER A 20 -34.16 6.48 19.14
N PHE A 21 -33.34 6.18 18.12
CA PHE A 21 -31.96 5.73 18.32
C PHE A 21 -30.94 6.87 18.40
N VAL A 22 -31.34 8.12 18.12
CA VAL A 22 -30.40 9.25 17.98
C VAL A 22 -30.08 9.96 19.31
N GLU A 23 -30.87 9.77 20.36
CA GLU A 23 -30.69 10.51 21.64
C GLU A 23 -29.72 9.87 22.65
N ASN A 24 -29.15 8.68 22.38
CA ASN A 24 -28.20 8.03 23.30
C ASN A 24 -26.76 7.93 22.76
N ALA A 25 -26.39 8.74 21.78
CA ALA A 25 -25.06 8.70 21.16
C ALA A 25 -24.09 9.78 21.66
N GLU A 26 -24.32 10.36 22.85
CA GLU A 26 -23.33 11.20 23.52
C GLU A 26 -22.41 10.31 24.39
N SER A 27 -21.11 10.37 24.08
CA SER A 27 -20.00 9.69 24.76
C SER A 27 -19.72 8.23 24.34
N SER A 28 -19.21 8.07 23.14
CA SER A 28 -18.08 7.15 22.99
C SER A 28 -17.17 7.65 21.86
N THR A 29 -15.88 7.76 22.21
CA THR A 29 -14.76 8.05 21.33
C THR A 29 -14.89 7.29 20.01
N ILE A 30 -15.24 8.02 18.94
CA ILE A 30 -15.41 7.47 17.60
C ILE A 30 -14.04 6.98 17.12
N PRO A 31 -13.82 5.65 16.94
CA PRO A 31 -12.57 5.18 16.37
C PRO A 31 -12.45 5.68 14.92
N PRO A 32 -11.24 6.04 14.45
CA PRO A 32 -11.06 6.57 13.10
C PRO A 32 -11.62 5.59 12.07
N LYS A 33 -12.40 6.12 11.12
CA LYS A 33 -13.00 5.35 10.03
C LYS A 33 -11.89 4.60 9.27
N LYS A 34 -11.89 3.26 9.36
CA LYS A 34 -11.07 2.41 8.49
C LYS A 34 -11.49 2.69 7.05
N SER A 35 -10.57 3.20 6.22
CA SER A 35 -10.87 3.40 4.81
C SER A 35 -11.16 2.03 4.18
N ARG A 36 -12.33 1.87 3.55
CA ARG A 36 -12.62 0.69 2.72
C ARG A 36 -11.77 0.81 1.47
N GLY A 37 -10.58 0.23 1.52
CA GLY A 37 -9.65 0.12 0.40
C GLY A 37 -8.84 -1.16 0.50
N ARG A 38 -8.45 -1.73 -0.63
CA ARG A 38 -7.52 -2.86 -0.67
C ARG A 38 -6.15 -2.33 -0.20
N ASN A 39 -5.55 -2.96 0.81
CA ASN A 39 -4.18 -2.65 1.19
C ASN A 39 -3.30 -2.81 -0.07
N LYS A 40 -2.63 -1.73 -0.48
CA LYS A 40 -1.72 -1.76 -1.61
C LYS A 40 -0.59 -2.70 -1.21
N ILE A 41 -0.59 -3.93 -1.73
CA ILE A 41 0.48 -4.89 -1.49
C ILE A 41 1.73 -4.30 -2.13
N THR A 42 2.57 -3.66 -1.32
CA THR A 42 3.92 -3.28 -1.73
C THR A 42 4.76 -4.55 -1.69
N ASN A 43 4.64 -5.39 -2.73
CA ASN A 43 5.52 -6.53 -2.90
C ASN A 43 6.91 -6.01 -3.34
N ARG A 44 7.65 -5.44 -2.39
CA ARG A 44 9.08 -5.18 -2.57
C ARG A 44 9.76 -6.54 -2.55
N ARG A 45 10.07 -7.06 -3.73
CA ARG A 45 10.93 -8.23 -3.86
C ARG A 45 12.36 -7.79 -3.62
N ASP A 46 13.03 -8.46 -2.70
CA ASP A 46 14.47 -8.31 -2.55
C ASP A 46 15.14 -8.81 -3.84
N LYS A 47 15.97 -7.96 -4.44
CA LYS A 47 16.75 -8.28 -5.64
C LYS A 47 18.21 -8.36 -5.25
N THR A 48 18.84 -9.48 -5.57
CA THR A 48 20.28 -9.67 -5.41
C THR A 48 20.96 -9.41 -6.75
N TYR A 49 22.03 -8.63 -6.74
CA TYR A 49 22.90 -8.40 -7.88
C TYR A 49 24.30 -8.90 -7.54
N THR A 50 24.93 -9.59 -8.48
CA THR A 50 26.29 -10.12 -8.33
C THR A 50 27.18 -9.41 -9.32
N PHE A 51 28.33 -8.95 -8.86
CA PHE A 51 29.35 -8.30 -9.68
C PHE A 51 30.67 -9.05 -9.51
N TYR A 52 31.40 -9.17 -10.61
CA TYR A 52 32.74 -9.74 -10.61
C TYR A 52 33.73 -8.58 -10.69
N CYS A 53 34.75 -8.63 -9.85
CA CYS A 53 35.86 -7.67 -9.84
C CYS A 53 37.14 -8.38 -9.44
N THR A 54 38.26 -7.77 -9.81
CA THR A 54 39.59 -8.14 -9.32
C THR A 54 39.78 -7.65 -7.88
N GLN A 55 40.81 -8.17 -7.21
CA GLN A 55 41.12 -7.75 -5.83
C GLN A 55 41.48 -6.26 -5.75
N ASP A 56 42.21 -5.74 -6.75
CA ASP A 56 42.62 -4.34 -6.77
C ASP A 56 41.41 -3.40 -6.93
N GLU A 57 40.47 -3.75 -7.81
CA GLU A 57 39.20 -3.02 -7.96
C GLU A 57 38.35 -3.05 -6.69
N LEU A 58 38.32 -4.19 -5.99
CA LEU A 58 37.60 -4.31 -4.72
C LEU A 58 38.18 -3.36 -3.66
N ASN A 59 39.52 -3.32 -3.53
CA ASN A 59 40.20 -2.43 -2.60
C ASN A 59 39.94 -0.94 -2.93
N GLU A 60 39.93 -0.58 -4.22
CA GLU A 60 39.62 0.78 -4.65
C GLU A 60 38.18 1.16 -4.29
N LEU A 61 37.21 0.25 -4.53
CA LEU A 61 35.81 0.47 -4.19
C LEU A 61 35.60 0.64 -2.69
N GLU A 62 36.23 -0.20 -1.86
CA GLU A 62 36.18 -0.09 -0.40
C GLU A 62 36.72 1.25 0.09
N ARG A 63 37.83 1.73 -0.50
CA ARG A 63 38.37 3.06 -0.22
C ARG A 63 37.36 4.16 -0.57
N LEU A 64 36.78 4.10 -1.77
CA LEU A 64 35.81 5.11 -2.24
C LEU A 64 34.52 5.16 -1.40
N ALA A 65 34.06 4.02 -0.87
CA ALA A 65 32.92 4.04 0.04
C ALA A 65 33.29 4.56 1.42
N SER A 66 34.48 4.21 1.92
CA SER A 66 34.99 4.69 3.19
C SER A 66 35.15 6.22 3.20
N GLU A 67 35.66 6.80 2.11
CA GLU A 67 35.74 8.24 1.90
C GLU A 67 34.37 8.94 1.96
N ARG A 68 33.30 8.23 1.62
CA ARG A 68 31.92 8.73 1.67
C ARG A 68 31.18 8.35 2.94
N HIS A 69 31.83 7.67 3.89
CA HIS A 69 31.22 7.12 5.10
C HIS A 69 30.01 6.21 4.82
N LEU A 70 30.08 5.43 3.74
CA LEU A 70 29.04 4.50 3.33
C LEU A 70 29.52 3.06 3.48
N THR A 71 28.59 2.14 3.72
CA THR A 71 28.87 0.72 3.53
C THR A 71 29.01 0.41 2.04
N MET A 72 29.70 -0.69 1.72
CA MET A 72 29.84 -1.13 0.33
C MET A 72 28.50 -1.29 -0.39
N ALA A 73 27.52 -1.91 0.28
CA ALA A 73 26.18 -2.12 -0.27
C ALA A 73 25.45 -0.80 -0.56
N GLU A 74 25.58 0.20 0.32
CA GLU A 74 24.96 1.51 0.12
C GLU A 74 25.63 2.28 -1.01
N TYR A 75 26.96 2.26 -1.06
CA TYR A 75 27.73 2.86 -2.14
C TYR A 75 27.31 2.31 -3.50
N PHE A 76 27.17 0.98 -3.63
CA PHE A 76 26.68 0.36 -4.86
C PHE A 76 25.23 0.73 -5.19
N ARG A 77 24.32 0.75 -4.20
CA ARG A 77 22.93 1.17 -4.45
C ARG A 77 22.86 2.58 -5.00
N ILE A 78 23.59 3.53 -4.40
CA ILE A 78 23.59 4.92 -4.85
C ILE A 78 24.17 5.03 -6.26
N LYS A 79 25.27 4.32 -6.55
CA LYS A 79 25.91 4.37 -7.87
C LYS A 79 25.07 3.75 -8.99
N LEU A 80 24.29 2.69 -8.69
CA LEU A 80 23.48 1.97 -9.69
C LEU A 80 22.13 2.63 -10.00
N PHE A 81 21.57 3.39 -9.06
CA PHE A 81 20.21 3.93 -9.16
C PHE A 81 20.15 5.46 -9.19
N ASN A 82 21.29 6.16 -9.25
CA ASN A 82 21.37 7.60 -9.59
C ASN A 82 21.28 7.84 -11.09
#